data_AF-A0AAQ4DME6-F1
#
_entry.id   AF-A0AAQ4DME6-F1
#
_cell.length_a   1.000
_cell.length_b   1.000
_cell.length_c   1.000
_cell.angle_alpha   90.00
_cell.angle_beta   90.00
_cell.angle_gamma   90.00
#
_symmetry.space_group_name_H-M   'P 1'
#
loop_
_entity.id
_entity.type
_entity.pdbx_description
1 polymer ?
#
loop_
_entity_poly.entity_id
_entity_poly.type
_entity_poly.pdbx_seq_one_letter_code
_entity_poly.pdbx_strand_id
1 'polypeptide(L)'
;LAATTPLTAVFNSAGLRGSVDVEPALAAAAGFSVRASLVGGQPRETFRWAVHRLPPRHDSSAPCDYEWIGERIQDLTGEFGQLASEQETRLATKALLPIAPRYWAGRALVLRSVQTGREACAALQPPAAPVTTYAARFEGPPVAGTLFLRQWPRFGSVYAELHWTNGTRRDAQVRWSVHRKQLGPRQQPPPGGPQAPNLTHVTPPQVPKPPERPPVAVPCYSPPDTCSQLNVGKRPGTVGTRTYHVIEGANPVLDKCKGGGDSTRDQLAVTLVDVPTGQPLAEGTLHEWVARHAVADLGTRHGKAVFHQPSPFEPTLSIVQLQNLDYVASELLIGSISIGTADTLCPGPADPYNPAKVDRAASPPEGQGTADQFPVGDLSGKYGPVAGHRAVYRHLLDPTLPLSGHESVVGRMLLVRGSDGRPLVCANLLPVSARPLTRARATFEGPLRGSVTITRADQADDPLGDAYVDLGLCWQDGRNGSADHNWHLHSVPLAAGSSDCAATKGHYNPHHVDTGPAYGCECSARAPLRCEAGDLAGRQGAVSIPNCRAGLARYHFSDSHVALSGPTGVIGLPIVFHESHFRMPRVACANLKRL
;
A
#
# COMPACT_ATOMS: atom_id res chain seq x y z
N LEU A 1 10.77 18.21 32.94
CA LEU A 1 9.67 17.53 32.20
C LEU A 1 9.57 18.23 30.85
N ALA A 2 10.07 17.59 29.78
CA ALA A 2 10.06 18.21 28.46
C ALA A 2 8.61 18.52 28.03
N ALA A 3 8.39 19.73 27.51
CA ALA A 3 7.09 20.16 26.99
C ALA A 3 6.57 19.12 25.99
N THR A 4 5.37 18.58 26.25
CA THR A 4 4.72 17.63 25.36
C THR A 4 4.50 18.29 24.00
N THR A 5 4.99 17.68 22.93
CA THR A 5 4.66 18.12 21.57
C THR A 5 3.13 18.06 21.41
N PRO A 6 2.48 19.14 20.93
CA PRO A 6 1.05 19.10 20.68
C PRO A 6 0.73 18.02 19.63
N LEU A 7 -0.45 17.40 19.72
CA LEU A 7 -0.91 16.39 18.77
C LEU A 7 -2.33 16.73 18.31
N THR A 8 -2.60 16.55 17.02
CA THR A 8 -3.91 16.76 16.42
C THR A 8 -4.34 15.48 15.71
N ALA A 9 -5.59 15.08 15.93
CA ALA A 9 -6.27 14.03 15.19
C ALA A 9 -7.39 14.67 14.34
N VAL A 10 -7.29 14.58 13.01
CA VAL A 10 -8.29 15.13 12.08
C VAL A 10 -9.21 14.03 11.57
N PHE A 11 -10.49 14.12 11.90
CA PHE A 11 -11.52 13.15 11.54
C PHE A 11 -12.16 13.50 10.20
N ASN A 12 -12.34 12.47 9.37
CA ASN A 12 -13.16 12.45 8.16
C ASN A 12 -13.60 11.01 7.91
N SER A 13 -14.31 10.44 8.88
CA SER A 13 -14.75 9.05 8.88
C SER A 13 -16.04 8.85 9.68
N ALA A 14 -16.80 7.81 9.36
CA ALA A 14 -18.06 7.43 10.01
C ALA A 14 -19.06 8.59 10.20
N GLY A 15 -19.20 9.45 9.19
CA GLY A 15 -20.08 10.62 9.20
C GLY A 15 -19.63 11.76 10.13
N LEU A 16 -18.41 11.71 10.66
CA LEU A 16 -17.82 12.74 11.52
C LEU A 16 -16.67 13.47 10.82
N ARG A 17 -16.67 14.79 10.94
CA ARG A 17 -15.60 15.69 10.53
C ARG A 17 -15.14 16.54 11.70
N GLY A 18 -13.87 16.94 11.69
CA GLY A 18 -13.35 17.90 12.66
C GLY A 18 -12.01 17.48 13.23
N SER A 19 -11.66 17.98 14.41
CA SER A 19 -10.38 17.70 15.04
C SER A 19 -10.49 17.49 16.55
N VAL A 20 -9.54 16.73 17.07
CA VAL A 20 -9.23 16.66 18.49
C VAL A 20 -7.75 17.03 18.67
N ASP A 21 -7.50 18.13 19.37
CA ASP A 21 -6.18 18.68 19.67
C ASP A 21 -5.81 18.37 21.12
N VAL A 22 -4.60 17.89 21.33
CA VAL A 22 -4.00 17.59 22.63
C VAL A 22 -2.79 18.50 22.83
N GLU A 23 -2.85 19.37 23.83
CA GLU A 23 -1.85 20.42 24.05
C GLU A 23 -1.34 20.42 25.50
N PRO A 24 -0.11 20.86 25.77
CA PRO A 24 0.32 21.16 27.14
C PRO A 24 -0.63 22.16 27.79
N ALA A 25 -0.96 21.97 29.07
CA ALA A 25 -1.77 22.95 29.79
C ALA A 25 -1.00 24.28 29.93
N LEU A 26 -1.67 25.41 29.65
CA LEU A 26 -1.09 26.77 29.66
C LEU A 26 -0.63 27.25 31.06
N ALA A 27 -1.07 26.61 32.13
CA ALA A 27 -0.73 26.98 33.51
C ALA A 27 0.39 26.10 34.09
N ALA A 28 1.24 26.68 34.95
CA ALA A 28 2.44 26.08 35.56
C ALA A 28 2.25 24.78 36.37
N ALA A 29 1.04 24.22 36.45
CA ALA A 29 0.76 22.94 37.08
C ALA A 29 0.64 21.85 36.00
N ALA A 30 1.70 21.04 35.87
CA ALA A 30 1.95 20.02 34.85
C ALA A 30 0.75 19.08 34.52
N GLY A 31 -0.05 19.45 33.52
CA GLY A 31 -1.12 18.65 32.94
C GLY A 31 -1.20 18.86 31.42
N PHE A 32 -2.29 18.42 30.80
CA PHE A 32 -2.57 18.68 29.38
C PHE A 32 -4.05 19.00 29.17
N SER A 33 -4.34 19.74 28.10
CA SER A 33 -5.68 20.10 27.67
C SER A 33 -6.05 19.40 26.37
N VAL A 34 -7.32 19.10 26.23
CA VAL A 34 -7.92 18.60 24.99
C VAL A 34 -8.95 19.61 24.48
N ARG A 35 -8.86 19.94 23.20
CA ARG A 35 -9.85 20.71 22.46
C ARG A 35 -10.45 19.82 21.39
N ALA A 36 -11.75 19.61 21.42
CA ALA A 36 -12.47 18.85 20.40
C ALA A 36 -13.45 19.77 19.66
N SER A 37 -13.42 19.72 18.34
CA SER A 37 -14.38 20.38 17.45
C SER A 37 -14.85 19.33 16.44
N LEU A 38 -16.04 18.78 16.67
CA LEU A 38 -16.59 17.68 15.88
C LEU A 38 -17.94 18.10 15.30
N VAL A 39 -18.15 17.80 14.02
CA VAL A 39 -19.36 18.11 13.25
C VAL A 39 -19.81 16.86 12.52
N GLY A 40 -21.12 16.70 12.37
CA GLY A 40 -21.76 15.58 11.73
C GLY A 40 -22.22 14.50 12.72
N GLY A 41 -22.85 13.48 12.18
CA GLY A 41 -23.53 12.44 12.95
C GLY A 41 -24.96 12.77 13.31
N GLN A 42 -25.50 12.04 14.29
CA GLN A 42 -26.86 12.30 14.76
C GLN A 42 -26.89 13.53 15.68
N PRO A 43 -28.02 14.26 15.74
CA PRO A 43 -28.16 15.39 16.66
C PRO A 43 -27.84 14.96 18.10
N ARG A 44 -26.89 15.64 18.75
CA ARG A 44 -26.43 15.35 20.12
C ARG A 44 -25.80 13.96 20.29
N GLU A 45 -25.23 13.39 19.22
CA GLU A 45 -24.47 12.15 19.32
C GLU A 45 -23.22 12.36 20.19
N THR A 46 -22.96 11.39 21.08
CA THR A 46 -21.84 11.42 22.01
C THR A 46 -20.91 10.25 21.80
N PHE A 47 -19.62 10.45 22.12
CA PHE A 47 -18.56 9.54 21.76
C PHE A 47 -17.74 9.15 22.98
N ARG A 48 -17.57 7.84 23.13
CA ARG A 48 -16.44 7.29 23.90
C ARG A 48 -15.20 7.39 23.04
N TRP A 49 -14.07 7.65 23.66
CA TRP A 49 -12.85 7.93 22.93
C TRP A 49 -11.62 7.41 23.64
N ALA A 50 -10.68 6.92 22.84
CA ALA A 50 -9.52 6.21 23.33
C ALA A 50 -8.38 6.19 22.31
N VAL A 51 -7.15 6.07 22.82
CA VAL A 51 -5.96 5.84 21.99
C VAL A 51 -5.79 4.34 21.79
N HIS A 52 -5.58 3.93 20.55
CA HIS A 52 -5.35 2.55 20.14
C HIS A 52 -3.86 2.29 19.91
N ARG A 53 -3.49 1.01 19.85
CA ARG A 53 -2.09 0.59 19.80
C ARG A 53 -1.39 1.01 18.51
N LEU A 54 -2.02 0.96 17.36
CA LEU A 54 -1.35 1.11 16.07
C LEU A 54 -1.81 2.39 15.35
N PRO A 55 -0.97 2.94 14.46
CA PRO A 55 -1.37 4.01 13.55
C PRO A 55 -2.41 3.50 12.52
N PRO A 56 -3.39 4.33 12.10
CA PRO A 56 -4.19 4.04 10.91
C PRO A 56 -3.31 3.89 9.67
N ARG A 57 -3.78 3.07 8.72
CA ARG A 57 -3.07 2.75 7.46
C ARG A 57 -3.87 3.28 6.27
N HIS A 58 -3.42 4.37 5.67
CA HIS A 58 -4.06 5.05 4.55
C HIS A 58 -3.67 4.46 3.17
N ASP A 59 -2.86 3.41 3.16
CA ASP A 59 -2.71 2.47 2.04
C ASP A 59 -3.80 1.37 2.02
N SER A 60 -4.84 1.54 2.85
CA SER A 60 -6.08 0.74 2.90
C SER A 60 -7.30 1.65 2.70
N SER A 61 -8.34 1.12 2.08
CA SER A 61 -9.65 1.77 1.96
C SER A 61 -10.43 1.82 3.27
N ALA A 62 -10.06 1.01 4.25
CA ALA A 62 -10.65 0.95 5.59
C ALA A 62 -9.56 1.15 6.67
N PRO A 63 -8.98 2.37 6.79
CA PRO A 63 -7.86 2.64 7.70
C PRO A 63 -8.19 2.47 9.19
N CYS A 64 -9.48 2.47 9.53
CA CYS A 64 -9.98 2.40 10.90
C CYS A 64 -10.38 1.01 11.36
N ASP A 65 -10.27 -0.02 10.50
CA ASP A 65 -10.59 -1.38 10.90
C ASP A 65 -9.72 -1.82 12.08
N TYR A 66 -10.33 -2.55 13.03
CA TYR A 66 -9.64 -3.08 14.21
C TYR A 66 -8.37 -3.86 13.86
N GLU A 67 -8.34 -4.52 12.71
CA GLU A 67 -7.15 -5.20 12.20
C GLU A 67 -5.97 -4.23 12.10
N TRP A 68 -6.16 -3.00 11.61
CA TRP A 68 -5.10 -2.01 11.43
C TRP A 68 -4.74 -1.27 12.71
N ILE A 69 -5.73 -0.78 13.45
CA ILE A 69 -5.49 0.08 14.62
C ILE A 69 -5.21 -0.71 15.91
N GLY A 70 -5.60 -1.98 15.95
CA GLY A 70 -5.39 -2.88 17.07
C GLY A 70 -6.17 -2.47 18.33
N GLU A 71 -5.72 -3.01 19.46
CA GLU A 71 -6.41 -2.84 20.74
C GLU A 71 -6.30 -1.44 21.33
N ARG A 72 -7.27 -1.11 22.18
CA ARG A 72 -7.29 0.11 22.99
C ARG A 72 -6.20 0.05 24.06
N ILE A 73 -5.37 1.08 24.15
CA ILE A 73 -4.29 1.18 25.15
C ILE A 73 -4.50 2.28 26.20
N GLN A 74 -5.33 3.29 25.90
CA GLN A 74 -5.63 4.37 26.83
C GLN A 74 -7.09 4.81 26.64
N ASP A 75 -7.93 4.54 27.64
CA ASP A 75 -9.29 5.10 27.69
C ASP A 75 -9.21 6.57 28.14
N LEU A 76 -9.75 7.47 27.34
CA LEU A 76 -9.82 8.90 27.65
C LEU A 76 -11.20 9.29 28.19
N THR A 77 -12.22 8.47 27.92
CA THR A 77 -13.60 8.72 28.37
C THR A 77 -13.70 8.70 29.89
N GLY A 78 -12.99 7.78 30.54
CA GLY A 78 -13.00 7.66 32.00
C GLY A 78 -12.41 8.87 32.71
N GLU A 79 -11.44 9.55 32.09
CA GLU A 79 -10.76 10.71 32.65
C GLU A 79 -11.47 12.03 32.32
N PHE A 80 -11.88 12.18 31.06
CA PHE A 80 -12.36 13.45 30.52
C PHE A 80 -13.88 13.51 30.31
N GLY A 81 -14.57 12.38 30.46
CA GLY A 81 -15.97 12.24 30.03
C GLY A 81 -16.09 12.00 28.52
N GLN A 82 -17.32 11.99 28.02
CA GLN A 82 -17.62 11.80 26.60
C GLN A 82 -17.45 13.09 25.81
N LEU A 83 -17.12 12.96 24.51
CA LEU A 83 -17.18 14.09 23.57
C LEU A 83 -18.57 14.17 22.93
N ALA A 84 -18.98 15.36 22.53
CA ALA A 84 -20.22 15.59 21.78
C ALA A 84 -19.92 16.16 20.39
N SER A 85 -20.75 15.81 19.42
CA SER A 85 -20.81 16.48 18.11
C SER A 85 -21.51 17.83 18.21
N GLU A 86 -21.28 18.71 17.22
CA GLU A 86 -21.91 20.04 17.06
C GLU A 86 -21.59 21.06 18.17
N GLN A 87 -20.68 20.73 19.08
CA GLN A 87 -20.25 21.62 20.15
C GLN A 87 -18.74 21.52 20.36
N GLU A 88 -18.07 22.68 20.36
CA GLU A 88 -16.66 22.74 20.77
C GLU A 88 -16.56 22.39 22.25
N THR A 89 -15.71 21.41 22.57
CA THR A 89 -15.47 20.95 23.95
C THR A 89 -14.02 21.22 24.33
N ARG A 90 -13.80 21.80 25.51
CA ARG A 90 -12.47 22.03 26.09
C ARG A 90 -12.37 21.36 27.45
N LEU A 91 -11.41 20.46 27.57
CA LEU A 91 -11.21 19.61 28.74
C LEU A 91 -9.76 19.75 29.21
N ALA A 92 -9.50 19.65 30.49
CA ALA A 92 -8.15 19.68 31.03
C ALA A 92 -8.04 18.74 32.22
N THR A 93 -6.91 18.05 32.33
CA THR A 93 -6.60 17.20 33.48
C THR A 93 -5.19 17.45 34.01
N LYS A 94 -5.03 17.20 35.30
CA LYS A 94 -3.74 17.09 35.99
C LYS A 94 -3.40 15.65 36.34
N ALA A 95 -4.27 14.69 36.01
CA ALA A 95 -4.06 13.29 36.30
C ALA A 95 -2.87 12.75 35.52
N LEU A 96 -2.07 11.91 36.18
CA LEU A 96 -1.05 11.13 35.51
C LEU A 96 -1.73 9.96 34.79
N LEU A 97 -1.70 9.99 33.46
CA LEU A 97 -2.19 8.88 32.66
C LEU A 97 -1.20 7.71 32.63
N PRO A 98 -1.68 6.46 32.54
CA PRO A 98 -0.84 5.28 32.36
C PRO A 98 0.16 5.41 31.21
N ILE A 99 -0.27 6.02 30.10
CA ILE A 99 0.58 6.33 28.96
C ILE A 99 0.59 7.84 28.74
N ALA A 100 1.76 8.45 28.87
CA ALA A 100 1.92 9.89 28.68
C ALA A 100 1.59 10.31 27.22
N PRO A 101 0.98 11.49 27.00
CA PRO A 101 0.57 11.97 25.66
C PRO A 101 1.67 11.94 24.59
N ARG A 102 2.93 12.14 24.99
CA ARG A 102 4.08 12.08 24.09
C ARG A 102 4.27 10.72 23.40
N TYR A 103 3.75 9.62 23.96
CA TYR A 103 3.81 8.28 23.35
C TYR A 103 2.59 7.96 22.47
N TRP A 104 1.65 8.90 22.33
CA TRP A 104 0.49 8.73 21.46
C TRP A 104 0.76 9.16 20.02
N ALA A 105 1.87 9.85 19.76
CA ALA A 105 2.23 10.31 18.43
C ALA A 105 2.21 9.16 17.41
N GLY A 106 1.54 9.39 16.28
CA GLY A 106 1.26 8.46 15.20
C GLY A 106 0.10 7.48 15.47
N ARG A 107 -0.27 7.19 16.72
CA ARG A 107 -1.32 6.20 17.05
C ARG A 107 -2.71 6.68 16.65
N ALA A 108 -3.64 5.75 16.46
CA ALA A 108 -5.04 6.08 16.22
C ALA A 108 -5.73 6.61 17.49
N LEU A 109 -6.42 7.74 17.36
CA LEU A 109 -7.50 8.15 18.26
C LEU A 109 -8.81 7.66 17.66
N VAL A 110 -9.58 6.89 18.43
CA VAL A 110 -10.87 6.34 18.00
C VAL A 110 -12.01 6.99 18.77
N LEU A 111 -13.06 7.39 18.05
CA LEU A 111 -14.32 7.86 18.58
C LEU A 111 -15.39 6.80 18.29
N ARG A 112 -15.96 6.22 19.33
CA ARG A 112 -17.05 5.25 19.25
C ARG A 112 -18.34 5.88 19.71
N SER A 113 -19.33 5.95 18.82
CA SER A 113 -20.65 6.45 19.13
C SER A 113 -21.31 5.63 20.24
N VAL A 114 -21.89 6.30 21.24
CA VAL A 114 -22.66 5.66 22.29
C VAL A 114 -24.02 5.17 21.75
N GLN A 115 -24.58 5.90 20.78
CA GLN A 115 -25.92 5.68 20.24
C GLN A 115 -25.92 4.61 19.15
N THR A 116 -24.96 4.65 18.23
CA THR A 116 -24.93 3.80 17.03
C THR A 116 -23.86 2.71 17.09
N GLY A 117 -22.87 2.85 17.98
CA GLY A 117 -21.74 1.93 18.07
C GLY A 117 -20.70 2.06 16.93
N ARG A 118 -20.94 2.95 15.96
CA ARG A 118 -20.00 3.22 14.85
C ARG A 118 -18.70 3.85 15.35
N GLU A 119 -17.61 3.60 14.62
CA GLU A 119 -16.27 4.04 14.99
C GLU A 119 -15.68 4.95 13.92
N ALA A 120 -15.26 6.15 14.33
CA ALA A 120 -14.41 7.03 13.54
C ALA A 120 -12.98 6.97 14.09
N CYS A 121 -11.98 7.09 13.24
CA CYS A 121 -10.59 7.16 13.68
C CYS A 121 -9.79 8.23 12.93
N ALA A 122 -8.71 8.67 13.57
CA ALA A 122 -7.71 9.55 12.99
C ALA A 122 -6.34 9.36 13.67
N ALA A 123 -5.24 9.59 12.95
CA ALA A 123 -3.90 9.53 13.53
C ALA A 123 -3.62 10.77 14.38
N LEU A 124 -3.06 10.59 15.58
CA LEU A 124 -2.57 11.68 16.42
C LEU A 124 -1.20 12.14 15.92
N GLN A 125 -1.13 13.26 15.21
CA GLN A 125 0.11 13.74 14.60
C GLN A 125 0.52 15.11 15.15
N PRO A 126 1.83 15.40 15.28
CA PRO A 126 2.26 16.76 15.58
C PRO A 126 1.85 17.72 14.47
N PRO A 127 1.17 18.85 14.79
CA PRO A 127 0.73 19.79 13.78
C PRO A 127 1.95 20.43 13.09
N ALA A 128 1.93 20.44 11.75
CA ALA A 128 2.94 21.07 10.89
C ALA A 128 4.41 20.63 11.12
N ALA A 129 4.65 19.47 11.73
CA ALA A 129 6.01 18.94 11.88
C ALA A 129 6.42 18.13 10.64
N PRO A 130 7.57 18.42 10.01
CA PRO A 130 8.07 17.58 8.93
C PRO A 130 8.36 16.17 9.45
N VAL A 131 8.00 15.17 8.67
CA VAL A 131 8.27 13.76 8.94
C VAL A 131 8.96 13.14 7.74
N THR A 132 10.06 12.42 8.00
CA THR A 132 10.69 11.58 6.98
C THR A 132 10.39 10.12 7.31
N THR A 133 9.87 9.39 6.33
CA THR A 133 9.56 7.96 6.44
C THR A 133 10.61 7.16 5.68
N TYR A 134 11.10 6.09 6.29
CA TYR A 134 11.97 5.09 5.69
C TYR A 134 11.30 3.74 5.81
N ALA A 135 11.58 2.82 4.89
CA ALA A 135 11.07 1.47 4.94
C ALA A 135 12.10 0.43 4.52
N ALA A 136 12.04 -0.73 5.16
CA ALA A 136 12.79 -1.92 4.84
C ALA A 136 11.82 -3.09 4.63
N ARG A 137 11.99 -3.82 3.53
CA ARG A 137 11.28 -5.07 3.26
C ARG A 137 12.18 -6.25 3.57
N PHE A 138 11.61 -7.25 4.22
CA PHE A 138 12.22 -8.55 4.48
C PHE A 138 11.48 -9.56 3.62
N GLU A 139 12.17 -10.24 2.72
CA GLU A 139 11.54 -11.12 1.72
C GLU A 139 11.69 -12.62 2.07
N GLY A 140 12.24 -12.94 3.26
CA GLY A 140 12.38 -14.30 3.78
C GLY A 140 13.76 -14.94 3.55
N PRO A 141 13.91 -16.23 3.89
CA PRO A 141 13.52 -16.85 5.16
C PRO A 141 14.51 -16.47 6.31
N PRO A 142 14.11 -16.62 7.59
CA PRO A 142 12.85 -17.16 8.08
C PRO A 142 11.78 -16.11 8.38
N VAL A 143 12.11 -14.81 8.29
CA VAL A 143 11.18 -13.71 8.58
C VAL A 143 10.94 -12.90 7.32
N ALA A 144 9.67 -12.59 7.05
CA ALA A 144 9.27 -11.64 6.04
C ALA A 144 8.35 -10.56 6.61
N GLY A 145 8.22 -9.46 5.89
CA GLY A 145 7.40 -8.33 6.30
C GLY A 145 8.00 -6.98 5.96
N THR A 146 7.43 -5.93 6.53
CA THR A 146 7.89 -4.56 6.32
C THR A 146 8.09 -3.85 7.66
N LEU A 147 9.14 -3.05 7.74
CA LEU A 147 9.41 -2.15 8.85
C LEU A 147 9.50 -0.72 8.33
N PHE A 148 8.80 0.20 8.98
CA PHE A 148 8.85 1.63 8.74
C PHE A 148 9.52 2.34 9.91
N LEU A 149 10.50 3.19 9.61
CA LEU A 149 11.08 4.14 10.55
C LEU A 149 10.61 5.54 10.18
N ARG A 150 9.95 6.24 11.10
CA ARG A 150 9.50 7.62 10.90
C ARG A 150 10.25 8.55 11.82
N GLN A 151 10.69 9.68 11.30
CA GLN A 151 11.52 10.65 11.99
C GLN A 151 10.88 12.03 11.97
N TRP A 152 10.60 12.56 13.16
CA TRP A 152 10.27 13.96 13.40
C TRP A 152 11.48 14.68 14.00
N PRO A 153 11.49 16.02 14.08
CA PRO A 153 12.62 16.76 14.63
C PRO A 153 12.99 16.44 16.08
N ARG A 154 12.04 15.89 16.87
CA ARG A 154 12.22 15.68 18.33
C ARG A 154 12.06 14.23 18.80
N PHE A 155 11.59 13.34 17.93
CA PHE A 155 11.35 11.94 18.25
C PHE A 155 11.22 11.10 16.97
N GLY A 156 11.30 9.79 17.10
CA GLY A 156 11.03 8.86 16.00
C GLY A 156 9.94 7.87 16.36
N SER A 157 9.57 7.02 15.40
CA SER A 157 8.76 5.84 15.66
C SER A 157 9.19 4.68 14.77
N VAL A 158 8.97 3.47 15.25
CA VAL A 158 9.06 2.25 14.44
C VAL A 158 7.69 1.61 14.35
N TYR A 159 7.25 1.31 13.14
CA TYR A 159 6.14 0.41 12.85
C TYR A 159 6.72 -0.83 12.16
N ALA A 160 6.39 -2.03 12.62
CA ALA A 160 6.81 -3.26 11.96
C ALA A 160 5.62 -4.21 11.82
N GLU A 161 5.52 -4.87 10.67
CA GLU A 161 4.61 -5.97 10.41
C GLU A 161 5.42 -7.16 9.93
N LEU A 162 5.67 -8.11 10.84
CA LEU A 162 6.62 -9.20 10.62
C LEU A 162 5.97 -10.56 10.92
N HIS A 163 6.29 -11.54 10.11
CA HIS A 163 5.78 -12.90 10.25
C HIS A 163 6.79 -13.95 9.81
N TRP A 164 6.60 -15.17 10.30
CA TRP A 164 7.41 -16.31 9.91
C TRP A 164 7.05 -16.81 8.51
N THR A 165 8.06 -17.20 7.73
CA THR A 165 7.91 -17.82 6.40
C THR A 165 8.46 -19.24 6.31
N ASN A 166 8.97 -19.79 7.41
CA ASN A 166 9.56 -21.13 7.49
C ASN A 166 8.67 -22.13 8.24
N GLY A 167 7.36 -21.89 8.27
CA GLY A 167 6.39 -22.76 8.95
C GLY A 167 6.37 -22.67 10.48
N THR A 168 7.15 -21.78 11.10
CA THR A 168 7.13 -21.57 12.56
C THR A 168 5.73 -21.19 13.06
N ARG A 169 5.19 -21.96 14.01
CA ARG A 169 3.82 -21.79 14.53
C ARG A 169 3.73 -21.09 15.90
N ARG A 170 4.76 -20.35 16.29
CA ARG A 170 4.77 -19.56 17.53
C ARG A 170 5.03 -18.10 17.26
N ASP A 171 4.37 -17.26 18.06
CA ASP A 171 4.69 -15.85 18.11
C ASP A 171 6.04 -15.68 18.82
N ALA A 172 6.83 -14.70 18.39
CA ALA A 172 8.16 -14.46 18.92
C ALA A 172 8.47 -12.97 18.97
N GLN A 173 9.58 -12.62 19.62
CA GLN A 173 10.13 -11.27 19.61
C GLN A 173 11.53 -11.27 19.03
N VAL A 174 11.81 -10.24 18.23
CA VAL A 174 13.12 -9.98 17.66
C VAL A 174 13.63 -8.62 18.11
N ARG A 175 14.94 -8.48 18.20
CA ARG A 175 15.61 -7.18 18.31
C ARG A 175 15.95 -6.64 16.93
N TRP A 176 15.83 -5.33 16.75
CA TRP A 176 16.24 -4.67 15.52
C TRP A 176 17.35 -3.65 15.76
N SER A 177 18.19 -3.46 14.75
CA SER A 177 19.22 -2.43 14.72
C SER A 177 19.47 -1.96 13.30
N VAL A 178 20.04 -0.76 13.16
CA VAL A 178 20.45 -0.19 11.88
C VAL A 178 21.97 -0.22 11.79
N HIS A 179 22.47 -0.63 10.63
CA HIS A 179 23.90 -0.64 10.33
C HIS A 179 24.15 -0.12 8.91
N ARG A 180 25.42 0.15 8.59
CA ARG A 180 25.83 0.52 7.24
C ARG A 180 26.21 -0.70 6.44
N LYS A 181 25.63 -0.83 5.26
CA LYS A 181 25.91 -1.87 4.28
C LYS A 181 26.84 -1.32 3.21
N GLN A 182 28.02 -1.93 3.09
CA GLN A 182 28.93 -1.63 1.98
C GLN A 182 28.34 -2.24 0.70
N LEU A 183 28.02 -1.39 -0.27
CA LEU A 183 27.70 -1.84 -1.63
C LEU A 183 29.00 -2.33 -2.30
N GLY A 184 29.04 -3.60 -2.71
CA GLY A 184 30.14 -4.13 -3.52
C GLY A 184 30.32 -3.32 -4.83
N PRO A 185 31.49 -3.41 -5.50
CA PRO A 185 31.74 -2.64 -6.71
C PRO A 185 30.66 -2.94 -7.77
N ARG A 186 30.12 -1.89 -8.41
CA ARG A 186 29.24 -2.03 -9.58
C ARG A 186 29.98 -2.89 -10.61
N GLN A 187 29.44 -4.06 -10.94
CA GLN A 187 29.89 -4.77 -12.14
C GLN A 187 29.58 -3.85 -13.33
N GLN A 188 30.63 -3.32 -13.96
CA GLN A 188 30.49 -2.61 -15.22
C GLN A 188 29.91 -3.60 -16.24
N PRO A 189 28.93 -3.20 -17.07
CA PRO A 189 28.60 -3.99 -18.23
C PRO A 189 29.89 -4.18 -19.05
N PRO A 190 30.18 -5.39 -19.54
CA PRO A 190 31.38 -5.62 -20.33
C PRO A 190 31.39 -4.66 -21.54
N PRO A 191 32.54 -4.04 -21.88
CA PRO A 191 32.62 -3.18 -23.04
C PRO A 191 32.48 -4.02 -24.31
N GLY A 192 31.35 -3.91 -25.00
CA GLY A 192 31.12 -4.58 -26.28
C GLY A 192 29.88 -4.04 -26.97
N GLY A 193 30.07 -3.41 -28.13
CA GLY A 193 29.00 -2.98 -29.04
C GLY A 193 28.24 -4.17 -29.68
N PRO A 194 27.23 -3.91 -30.53
CA PRO A 194 26.26 -4.90 -30.95
C PRO A 194 26.90 -5.88 -31.95
N GLN A 195 27.24 -7.07 -31.48
CA GLN A 195 27.37 -8.24 -32.34
C GLN A 195 26.32 -9.27 -31.94
N ALA A 196 25.52 -9.68 -32.91
CA ALA A 196 24.47 -10.68 -32.76
C ALA A 196 25.07 -11.99 -32.23
N PRO A 197 24.60 -12.54 -31.10
CA PRO A 197 25.08 -13.83 -30.63
C PRO A 197 24.35 -14.96 -31.35
N ASN A 198 25.12 -15.84 -31.97
CA ASN A 198 24.70 -17.17 -32.38
C ASN A 198 24.18 -17.94 -31.15
N LEU A 199 22.92 -18.38 -31.23
CA LEU A 199 22.22 -19.15 -30.20
C LEU A 199 22.64 -20.63 -30.26
N THR A 200 23.77 -20.97 -29.65
CA THR A 200 24.09 -22.37 -29.29
C THR A 200 24.85 -22.41 -27.96
N HIS A 201 24.14 -22.09 -26.86
CA HIS A 201 24.30 -22.62 -25.50
C HIS A 201 23.60 -21.67 -24.53
N VAL A 202 22.39 -22.03 -24.11
CA VAL A 202 21.72 -21.37 -22.98
C VAL A 202 22.19 -22.09 -21.73
N THR A 203 23.13 -21.50 -20.99
CA THR A 203 23.39 -21.89 -19.60
C THR A 203 22.16 -21.49 -18.78
N PRO A 204 21.53 -22.40 -18.02
CA PRO A 204 20.40 -22.04 -17.18
C PRO A 204 20.82 -20.94 -16.18
N PRO A 205 19.92 -20.01 -15.80
CA PRO A 205 20.20 -19.07 -14.72
C PRO A 205 20.60 -19.88 -13.48
N GLN A 206 21.80 -19.63 -12.96
CA GLN A 206 22.26 -20.31 -11.77
C GLN A 206 21.30 -19.99 -10.62
N VAL A 207 20.79 -21.05 -9.99
CA VAL A 207 20.08 -20.98 -8.72
C VAL A 207 21.00 -20.26 -7.73
N PRO A 208 20.58 -19.15 -7.09
CA PRO A 208 21.39 -18.50 -6.07
C PRO A 208 21.73 -19.53 -5.00
N LYS A 209 23.02 -19.66 -4.68
CA LYS A 209 23.49 -20.41 -3.52
C LYS A 209 22.70 -19.90 -2.29
N PRO A 210 22.23 -20.76 -1.37
CA PRO A 210 21.52 -20.31 -0.18
C PRO A 210 22.32 -19.20 0.52
N PRO A 211 21.66 -18.13 1.01
CA PRO A 211 22.35 -16.96 1.53
C PRO A 211 23.32 -17.39 2.64
N GLU A 212 24.62 -17.15 2.43
CA GLU A 212 25.60 -17.23 3.49
C GLU A 212 25.18 -16.26 4.61
N ARG A 213 25.23 -16.76 5.86
CA ARG A 213 24.75 -16.05 7.05
C ARG A 213 25.42 -14.66 7.11
N PRO A 214 24.66 -13.56 7.23
CA PRO A 214 25.25 -12.22 7.18
C PRO A 214 26.25 -12.06 8.33
N PRO A 215 27.46 -11.52 8.09
CA PRO A 215 28.37 -11.15 9.16
C PRO A 215 27.69 -10.14 10.07
N VAL A 216 27.92 -10.22 11.38
CA VAL A 216 27.33 -9.30 12.36
C VAL A 216 27.94 -7.91 12.16
N ALA A 217 27.28 -7.09 11.34
CA ALA A 217 27.66 -5.71 11.12
C ALA A 217 27.50 -4.90 12.41
N VAL A 218 28.49 -4.06 12.73
CA VAL A 218 28.42 -3.18 13.90
C VAL A 218 27.27 -2.18 13.69
N PRO A 219 26.24 -2.18 14.55
CA PRO A 219 25.12 -1.27 14.39
C PRO A 219 25.54 0.16 14.67
N CYS A 220 25.16 1.08 13.79
CA CYS A 220 25.28 2.52 14.02
C CYS A 220 24.12 3.05 14.89
N TYR A 221 23.02 2.29 14.97
CA TYR A 221 21.90 2.58 15.85
C TYR A 221 21.26 1.29 16.39
N SER A 222 21.07 1.25 17.70
CA SER A 222 20.29 0.24 18.41
C SER A 222 19.31 0.95 19.34
N PRO A 223 18.00 0.66 19.26
CA PRO A 223 17.02 1.28 20.15
C PRO A 223 17.22 0.82 21.60
N PRO A 224 16.90 1.66 22.59
CA PRO A 224 16.93 1.26 24.00
C PRO A 224 15.74 0.35 24.36
N ASP A 225 15.95 -0.48 25.38
CA ASP A 225 14.91 -1.20 26.14
C ASP A 225 13.83 -1.87 25.27
N THR A 226 12.56 -1.66 25.62
CA THR A 226 11.38 -2.23 24.96
C THR A 226 11.19 -1.77 23.52
N CYS A 227 11.71 -0.59 23.14
CA CYS A 227 11.65 -0.09 21.77
C CYS A 227 12.49 -0.93 20.80
N SER A 228 13.43 -1.71 21.34
CA SER A 228 14.24 -2.64 20.55
C SER A 228 13.48 -3.90 20.14
N GLN A 229 12.36 -4.23 20.80
CA GLN A 229 11.64 -5.48 20.59
C GLN A 229 10.49 -5.32 19.61
N LEU A 230 10.46 -6.17 18.58
CA LEU A 230 9.40 -6.25 17.59
C LEU A 230 8.79 -7.66 17.61
N ASN A 231 7.47 -7.74 17.48
CA ASN A 231 6.76 -9.00 17.36
C ASN A 231 6.95 -9.60 15.96
N VAL A 232 7.13 -10.92 15.91
CA VAL A 232 7.05 -11.74 14.69
C VAL A 232 5.94 -12.75 14.91
N GLY A 233 4.84 -12.59 14.19
CA GLY A 233 3.66 -13.43 14.36
C GLY A 233 3.76 -14.76 13.63
N LYS A 234 3.13 -15.79 14.19
CA LYS A 234 2.99 -17.12 13.57
C LYS A 234 2.05 -17.17 12.37
N ARG A 235 1.15 -16.18 12.24
CA ARG A 235 0.20 -16.05 11.14
C ARG A 235 0.25 -14.62 10.61
N PRO A 236 0.50 -14.42 9.32
CA PRO A 236 0.55 -13.09 8.73
C PRO A 236 -0.83 -12.41 8.74
N GLY A 237 -0.85 -11.08 8.58
CA GLY A 237 -2.09 -10.30 8.48
C GLY A 237 -2.92 -10.21 9.76
N THR A 238 -2.39 -10.63 10.92
CA THR A 238 -3.07 -10.54 12.21
C THR A 238 -2.49 -9.40 13.05
N VAL A 239 -3.27 -8.82 13.98
CA VAL A 239 -2.79 -7.74 14.86
C VAL A 239 -1.50 -8.12 15.61
N GLY A 240 -1.31 -9.40 15.91
CA GLY A 240 -0.12 -9.91 16.60
C GLY A 240 1.20 -9.81 15.83
N THR A 241 1.17 -9.62 14.50
CA THR A 241 2.38 -9.38 13.69
C THR A 241 2.86 -7.94 13.76
N ARG A 242 2.03 -7.03 14.30
CA ARG A 242 2.25 -5.59 14.24
C ARG A 242 2.81 -5.05 15.54
N THR A 243 3.83 -4.22 15.42
CA THR A 243 4.46 -3.53 16.54
C THR A 243 4.57 -2.05 16.23
N TYR A 244 4.27 -1.20 17.23
CA TYR A 244 4.47 0.24 17.12
C TYR A 244 5.05 0.83 18.41
N HIS A 245 6.20 1.47 18.28
CA HIS A 245 6.89 2.16 19.38
C HIS A 245 7.22 3.60 18.99
N VAL A 246 7.07 4.50 19.96
CA VAL A 246 7.57 5.88 19.87
C VAL A 246 8.94 5.92 20.55
N ILE A 247 9.93 6.46 19.86
CA ILE A 247 11.34 6.49 20.26
C ILE A 247 11.69 7.92 20.69
N GLU A 248 11.90 8.11 21.99
CA GLU A 248 12.24 9.42 22.58
C GLU A 248 13.72 9.79 22.37
N GLY A 249 14.00 11.10 22.38
CA GLY A 249 15.37 11.63 22.41
C GLY A 249 16.22 11.31 21.17
N ALA A 250 15.60 10.79 20.12
CA ALA A 250 16.28 10.57 18.86
C ALA A 250 16.44 11.92 18.15
N ASN A 251 17.65 12.51 18.26
CA ASN A 251 18.24 13.10 17.05
C ASN A 251 17.99 12.12 15.90
N PRO A 252 17.68 12.61 14.69
CA PRO A 252 16.96 11.81 13.69
C PRO A 252 17.66 10.44 13.59
N VAL A 253 16.96 9.33 13.90
CA VAL A 253 17.53 7.98 14.16
C VAL A 253 18.70 7.62 13.23
N LEU A 254 18.58 8.00 11.96
CA LEU A 254 19.56 7.75 10.91
C LEU A 254 20.68 8.79 10.80
N ASP A 255 20.56 9.98 11.39
CA ASP A 255 21.64 10.98 11.48
C ASP A 255 22.83 10.45 12.28
N LYS A 256 22.60 9.60 13.30
CA LYS A 256 23.67 8.86 13.98
C LYS A 256 24.41 7.91 13.04
N CYS A 257 23.73 7.46 11.98
CA CYS A 257 24.29 6.61 10.95
C CYS A 257 24.90 7.40 9.77
N LYS A 258 24.70 8.73 9.67
CA LYS A 258 25.37 9.59 8.69
C LYS A 258 26.80 9.88 9.15
N GLY A 259 27.80 9.39 8.41
CA GLY A 259 29.22 9.59 8.75
C GLY A 259 29.71 10.98 8.34
N GLY A 260 30.57 11.60 9.14
CA GLY A 260 31.27 12.84 8.81
C GLY A 260 32.40 12.68 7.77
N GLY A 261 32.24 11.78 6.80
CA GLY A 261 33.25 11.48 5.76
C GLY A 261 32.61 11.05 4.45
N ASP A 262 33.32 11.34 3.36
CA ASP A 262 32.93 11.12 1.95
C ASP A 262 32.36 9.71 1.69
N SER A 263 31.04 9.58 1.81
CA SER A 263 30.33 8.30 1.69
C SER A 263 28.99 8.49 1.00
N THR A 264 29.04 8.99 -0.23
CA THR A 264 27.93 8.94 -1.19
C THR A 264 27.53 7.50 -1.62
N ARG A 265 28.05 6.46 -0.93
CA ARG A 265 27.92 5.04 -1.27
C ARG A 265 27.47 4.13 -0.12
N ASP A 266 27.29 4.63 1.10
CA ASP A 266 26.85 3.80 2.22
C ASP A 266 25.32 3.64 2.18
N GLN A 267 24.83 2.42 1.97
CA GLN A 267 23.41 2.10 2.05
C GLN A 267 23.07 1.64 3.48
N LEU A 268 21.98 2.11 4.05
CA LEU A 268 21.55 1.65 5.38
C LEU A 268 20.74 0.36 5.26
N ALA A 269 20.86 -0.50 6.27
CA ALA A 269 20.08 -1.72 6.37
C ALA A 269 19.64 -1.97 7.82
N VAL A 270 18.52 -2.67 7.96
CA VAL A 270 17.97 -3.10 9.24
C VAL A 270 18.24 -4.59 9.41
N THR A 271 18.83 -4.97 10.54
CA THR A 271 19.00 -6.38 10.93
C THR A 271 17.96 -6.75 11.98
N LEU A 272 17.35 -7.92 11.83
CA LEU A 272 16.51 -8.56 12.84
C LEU A 272 17.29 -9.68 13.50
N VAL A 273 17.30 -9.72 14.82
CA VAL A 273 18.04 -10.68 15.64
C VAL A 273 17.06 -11.37 16.59
N ASP A 274 17.13 -12.69 16.68
CA ASP A 274 16.33 -13.46 17.63
C ASP A 274 16.66 -13.08 19.08
N VAL A 275 15.66 -12.77 19.90
CA VAL A 275 15.88 -12.35 21.30
C VAL A 275 16.54 -13.46 22.13
N PRO A 276 16.02 -14.71 22.16
CA PRO A 276 16.62 -15.79 22.96
C PRO A 276 18.04 -16.19 22.54
N THR A 277 18.31 -16.29 21.24
CA THR A 277 19.58 -16.87 20.74
C THR A 277 20.62 -15.84 20.33
N GLY A 278 20.22 -14.58 20.10
CA GLY A 278 21.10 -13.53 19.58
C GLY A 278 21.54 -13.75 18.13
N GLN A 279 20.95 -14.70 17.41
CA GLN A 279 21.29 -14.99 16.01
C GLN A 279 20.59 -14.03 15.05
N PRO A 280 21.28 -13.55 13.98
CA PRO A 280 20.62 -12.77 12.94
C PRO A 280 19.62 -13.65 12.19
N LEU A 281 18.41 -13.14 12.01
CA LEU A 281 17.31 -13.80 11.32
C LEU A 281 17.11 -13.25 9.91
N ALA A 282 17.08 -11.93 9.76
CA ALA A 282 16.84 -11.30 8.47
C ALA A 282 17.53 -9.94 8.39
N GLU A 283 17.77 -9.49 7.16
CA GLU A 283 18.26 -8.16 6.85
C GLU A 283 17.41 -7.56 5.74
N GLY A 284 17.04 -6.29 5.88
CA GLY A 284 16.32 -5.54 4.87
C GLY A 284 17.02 -4.22 4.59
N THR A 285 17.25 -3.91 3.32
CA THR A 285 17.78 -2.60 2.92
C THR A 285 16.78 -1.51 3.31
N LEU A 286 17.26 -0.45 3.94
CA LEU A 286 16.46 0.69 4.36
C LEU A 286 16.48 1.76 3.27
N HIS A 287 15.32 2.03 2.71
CA HIS A 287 15.12 3.07 1.70
C HIS A 287 14.31 4.23 2.30
N GLU A 288 14.63 5.46 1.91
CA GLU A 288 13.71 6.57 2.13
C GLU A 288 12.44 6.32 1.33
N TRP A 289 11.28 6.54 1.95
CA TRP A 289 9.99 6.34 1.31
C TRP A 289 9.74 7.46 0.31
N VAL A 290 9.55 7.09 -0.96
CA VAL A 290 9.20 8.04 -2.01
C VAL A 290 7.70 8.31 -1.95
N ALA A 291 7.32 9.56 -1.69
CA ALA A 291 5.91 9.96 -1.69
C ALA A 291 5.24 9.56 -3.01
N ARG A 292 4.03 9.00 -2.94
CA ARG A 292 3.29 8.59 -4.13
C ARG A 292 2.64 9.80 -4.76
N HIS A 293 2.85 9.97 -6.05
CA HIS A 293 2.28 11.06 -6.83
C HIS A 293 1.69 10.47 -8.11
N ALA A 294 0.40 10.69 -8.32
CA ALA A 294 -0.33 10.16 -9.48
C ALA A 294 -1.12 11.26 -10.17
N VAL A 295 -1.07 11.27 -11.51
CA VAL A 295 -1.72 12.28 -12.33
C VAL A 295 -2.60 11.61 -13.38
N ALA A 296 -3.84 12.07 -13.48
CA ALA A 296 -4.70 11.81 -14.62
C ALA A 296 -4.88 13.12 -15.40
N ASP A 297 -4.30 13.17 -16.60
CA ASP A 297 -4.40 14.31 -17.51
C ASP A 297 -5.52 14.07 -18.52
N LEU A 298 -6.62 14.80 -18.38
CA LEU A 298 -7.80 14.73 -19.27
C LEU A 298 -7.65 15.67 -20.48
N GLY A 299 -6.43 16.17 -20.70
CA GLY A 299 -6.06 17.09 -21.76
C GLY A 299 -6.39 18.54 -21.46
N THR A 300 -5.90 19.44 -22.32
CA THR A 300 -6.08 20.89 -22.18
C THR A 300 -7.54 21.33 -22.17
N ARG A 301 -8.46 20.52 -22.70
CA ARG A 301 -9.89 20.83 -22.70
C ARG A 301 -10.59 20.51 -21.40
N HIS A 302 -10.20 19.46 -20.67
CA HIS A 302 -10.96 19.02 -19.49
C HIS A 302 -10.17 19.12 -18.19
N GLY A 303 -8.88 19.45 -18.24
CA GLY A 303 -8.04 19.66 -17.06
C GLY A 303 -7.39 18.37 -16.58
N LYS A 304 -7.15 18.27 -15.27
CA LYS A 304 -6.40 17.16 -14.66
C LYS A 304 -6.79 16.92 -13.21
N ALA A 305 -6.49 15.73 -12.72
CA ALA A 305 -6.49 15.41 -11.30
C ALA A 305 -5.09 14.97 -10.86
N VAL A 306 -4.68 15.41 -9.68
CA VAL A 306 -3.40 15.10 -9.05
C VAL A 306 -3.67 14.56 -7.66
N PHE A 307 -3.05 13.42 -7.35
CA PHE A 307 -3.15 12.77 -6.05
C PHE A 307 -1.76 12.62 -5.45
N HIS A 308 -1.60 12.97 -4.18
CA HIS A 308 -0.33 12.93 -3.48
C HIS A 308 -0.48 12.31 -2.10
N GLN A 309 0.28 11.24 -1.84
CA GLN A 309 0.31 10.55 -0.55
C GLN A 309 1.76 10.53 -0.03
N PRO A 310 2.06 11.28 1.06
CA PRO A 310 3.40 11.35 1.63
C PRO A 310 3.96 9.98 2.05
N SER A 311 3.16 9.19 2.76
CA SER A 311 3.47 7.80 3.11
C SER A 311 2.19 7.03 3.45
N PRO A 312 2.27 5.70 3.72
CA PRO A 312 1.12 4.89 4.11
C PRO A 312 0.41 5.34 5.40
N PHE A 313 1.00 6.28 6.15
CA PHE A 313 0.47 6.79 7.42
C PHE A 313 -0.18 8.17 7.30
N GLU A 314 -0.23 8.76 6.09
CA GLU A 314 -0.91 10.01 5.82
C GLU A 314 -2.04 9.83 4.81
N PRO A 315 -3.15 10.56 4.96
CA PRO A 315 -4.22 10.59 3.97
C PRO A 315 -3.72 11.16 2.64
N THR A 316 -4.42 10.82 1.56
CA THR A 316 -4.09 11.32 0.22
C THR A 316 -4.60 12.72 0.02
N LEU A 317 -3.74 13.65 -0.35
CA LEU A 317 -4.12 14.97 -0.85
C LEU A 317 -4.61 14.84 -2.29
N SER A 318 -5.86 15.24 -2.52
CA SER A 318 -6.50 15.20 -3.82
C SER A 318 -6.70 16.61 -4.35
N ILE A 319 -6.19 16.88 -5.55
CA ILE A 319 -6.30 18.14 -6.26
C ILE A 319 -6.96 17.87 -7.61
N VAL A 320 -8.23 18.22 -7.74
CA VAL A 320 -9.01 18.03 -8.98
C VAL A 320 -9.28 19.39 -9.60
N GLN A 321 -8.88 19.55 -10.86
CA GLN A 321 -9.10 20.77 -11.64
C GLN A 321 -9.74 20.37 -12.97
N LEU A 322 -11.07 20.52 -13.07
CA LEU A 322 -11.80 20.24 -14.31
C LEU A 322 -12.38 21.52 -14.90
N GLN A 323 -12.48 21.56 -16.22
CA GLN A 323 -13.05 22.66 -16.98
C GLN A 323 -13.82 22.14 -18.20
N ASN A 324 -14.60 23.01 -18.84
CA ASN A 324 -15.45 22.67 -19.99
C ASN A 324 -16.33 21.44 -19.72
N LEU A 325 -16.92 21.37 -18.52
CA LEU A 325 -17.92 20.37 -18.17
C LEU A 325 -19.30 20.71 -18.77
N ASP A 326 -19.49 21.97 -19.18
CA ASP A 326 -20.65 22.50 -19.91
C ASP A 326 -22.02 22.09 -19.37
N TYR A 327 -22.11 21.86 -18.05
CA TYR A 327 -23.30 21.35 -17.36
C TYR A 327 -23.78 19.97 -17.81
N VAL A 328 -23.02 19.27 -18.65
CA VAL A 328 -23.37 17.94 -19.18
C VAL A 328 -22.78 16.81 -18.36
N ALA A 329 -21.72 17.06 -17.59
CA ALA A 329 -21.13 16.09 -16.67
C ALA A 329 -22.08 15.79 -15.51
N SER A 330 -22.16 14.52 -15.10
CA SER A 330 -22.91 14.07 -13.92
C SER A 330 -21.97 13.59 -12.81
N GLU A 331 -20.98 12.76 -13.15
CA GLU A 331 -20.13 12.06 -12.18
C GLU A 331 -18.64 12.16 -12.52
N LEU A 332 -17.80 12.19 -11.48
CA LEU A 332 -16.36 12.04 -11.53
C LEU A 332 -15.96 10.80 -10.74
N LEU A 333 -15.34 9.84 -11.42
CA LEU A 333 -15.10 8.51 -10.88
C LEU A 333 -13.68 8.04 -11.18
N ILE A 334 -13.11 7.22 -10.29
CA ILE A 334 -12.00 6.33 -10.59
C ILE A 334 -12.57 4.93 -10.78
N GLY A 335 -12.45 4.39 -11.99
CA GLY A 335 -12.97 3.09 -12.36
C GLY A 335 -12.14 1.93 -11.78
N SER A 336 -12.73 0.73 -11.76
CA SER A 336 -12.03 -0.50 -11.37
C SER A 336 -11.03 -1.02 -12.41
N ILE A 337 -11.00 -0.44 -13.61
CA ILE A 337 -10.13 -0.85 -14.71
C ILE A 337 -9.30 0.34 -15.22
N SER A 338 -8.26 0.03 -16.00
CA SER A 338 -7.49 1.00 -16.76
C SER A 338 -7.99 1.11 -18.20
N ILE A 339 -7.58 2.18 -18.87
CA ILE A 339 -7.59 2.33 -20.33
C ILE A 339 -6.43 1.48 -20.87
N GLY A 340 -6.76 0.53 -21.74
CA GLY A 340 -5.82 -0.35 -22.39
C GLY A 340 -5.18 0.33 -23.60
N THR A 341 -4.00 -0.13 -24.01
CA THR A 341 -3.25 0.50 -25.11
C THR A 341 -3.93 0.41 -26.48
N ALA A 342 -4.93 -0.46 -26.63
CA ALA A 342 -5.70 -0.62 -27.86
C ALA A 342 -7.02 0.16 -27.84
N ASP A 343 -7.37 0.79 -26.71
CA ASP A 343 -8.61 1.54 -26.60
C ASP A 343 -8.45 2.90 -27.28
N THR A 344 -9.43 3.23 -28.13
CA THR A 344 -9.56 4.56 -28.76
C THR A 344 -10.62 5.43 -28.08
N LEU A 345 -11.43 4.82 -27.20
CA LEU A 345 -12.50 5.44 -26.44
C LEU A 345 -12.41 4.98 -24.97
N CYS A 346 -13.06 5.71 -24.08
CA CYS A 346 -13.16 5.29 -22.68
C CYS A 346 -13.88 3.93 -22.58
N PRO A 347 -13.27 2.92 -21.97
CA PRO A 347 -13.91 1.63 -21.78
C PRO A 347 -15.13 1.77 -20.86
N GLY A 348 -16.18 0.99 -21.13
CA GLY A 348 -17.40 0.96 -20.32
C GLY A 348 -17.94 -0.46 -20.11
N PRO A 349 -18.85 -0.66 -19.13
CA PRO A 349 -19.15 0.26 -18.03
C PRO A 349 -18.01 0.28 -16.99
N ALA A 350 -17.71 1.45 -16.43
CA ALA A 350 -16.67 1.64 -15.43
C ALA A 350 -17.31 2.00 -14.09
N ASP A 351 -17.63 0.98 -13.31
CA ASP A 351 -18.05 1.17 -11.93
C ASP A 351 -16.94 1.82 -11.11
N PRO A 352 -17.28 2.74 -10.18
CA PRO A 352 -16.37 3.23 -9.16
C PRO A 352 -15.66 2.07 -8.47
N TYR A 353 -14.34 2.17 -8.39
CA TYR A 353 -13.53 1.21 -7.66
C TYR A 353 -13.98 1.15 -6.18
N ASN A 354 -14.36 -0.05 -5.72
CA ASN A 354 -15.03 -0.24 -4.43
C ASN A 354 -14.48 -1.44 -3.63
N PRO A 355 -13.18 -1.45 -3.25
CA PRO A 355 -12.59 -2.54 -2.49
C PRO A 355 -13.20 -2.70 -1.09
N ALA A 356 -13.63 -1.60 -0.47
CA ALA A 356 -14.33 -1.59 0.81
C ALA A 356 -15.78 -2.11 0.74
N LYS A 357 -16.29 -2.41 -0.47
CA LYS A 357 -17.65 -2.92 -0.70
C LYS A 357 -18.73 -2.03 -0.08
N VAL A 358 -18.53 -0.71 -0.16
CA VAL A 358 -19.51 0.27 0.30
C VAL A 358 -20.81 0.10 -0.47
N ASP A 359 -21.92 0.00 0.24
CA ASP A 359 -23.24 0.00 -0.37
C ASP A 359 -23.61 1.41 -0.81
N ARG A 360 -23.61 1.64 -2.12
CA ARG A 360 -23.94 2.94 -2.72
C ARG A 360 -25.37 3.38 -2.44
N ALA A 361 -26.29 2.45 -2.25
CA ALA A 361 -27.68 2.78 -1.93
C ALA A 361 -27.82 3.39 -0.52
N ALA A 362 -26.88 3.08 0.37
CA ALA A 362 -26.81 3.60 1.72
C ALA A 362 -25.91 4.85 1.85
N SER A 363 -25.20 5.23 0.78
CA SER A 363 -24.34 6.41 0.77
C SER A 363 -25.17 7.70 0.94
N PRO A 364 -24.69 8.69 1.72
CA PRO A 364 -25.33 10.00 1.79
C PRO A 364 -25.34 10.71 0.42
N PRO A 365 -26.10 11.81 0.27
CA PRO A 365 -25.99 12.65 -0.92
C PRO A 365 -24.55 13.12 -1.16
N GLU A 366 -24.21 13.34 -2.44
CA GLU A 366 -22.87 13.75 -2.86
C GLU A 366 -22.35 14.96 -2.07
N GLY A 367 -21.14 14.85 -1.54
CA GLY A 367 -20.47 15.87 -0.75
C GLY A 367 -20.97 16.01 0.69
N GLN A 368 -22.01 15.29 1.12
CA GLN A 368 -22.57 15.41 2.47
C GLN A 368 -22.01 14.37 3.45
N GLY A 369 -21.62 13.18 2.97
CA GLY A 369 -21.02 12.11 3.80
C GLY A 369 -19.50 12.22 3.95
N THR A 370 -18.90 11.49 4.90
CA THR A 370 -17.44 11.34 5.01
C THR A 370 -16.89 10.38 3.98
N ALA A 371 -15.56 10.39 3.79
CA ALA A 371 -14.88 9.69 2.69
C ALA A 371 -15.14 8.17 2.66
N ASP A 372 -15.28 7.54 3.82
CA ASP A 372 -15.54 6.10 4.02
C ASP A 372 -16.98 5.66 3.70
N GLN A 373 -17.92 6.61 3.58
CA GLN A 373 -19.32 6.31 3.26
C GLN A 373 -19.58 6.17 1.76
N PHE A 374 -18.53 6.27 0.94
CA PHE A 374 -18.59 6.16 -0.52
C PHE A 374 -17.53 5.16 -1.01
N PRO A 375 -17.76 4.50 -2.17
CA PRO A 375 -16.72 3.75 -2.84
C PRO A 375 -15.43 4.56 -2.98
N VAL A 376 -14.27 3.90 -2.86
CA VAL A 376 -12.95 4.53 -2.97
C VAL A 376 -12.84 5.43 -4.20
N GLY A 377 -13.32 4.94 -5.35
CA GLY A 377 -13.30 5.65 -6.63
C GLY A 377 -14.49 6.58 -6.88
N ASP A 378 -15.43 6.77 -5.96
CA ASP A 378 -16.55 7.71 -6.16
C ASP A 378 -16.16 9.12 -5.70
N LEU A 379 -15.51 9.89 -6.58
CA LEU A 379 -15.01 11.21 -6.24
C LEU A 379 -16.13 12.25 -6.19
N SER A 380 -17.19 12.11 -6.98
CA SER A 380 -18.39 12.96 -6.89
C SER A 380 -19.08 12.79 -5.53
N GLY A 381 -19.30 11.55 -5.10
CA GLY A 381 -19.82 11.24 -3.76
C GLY A 381 -18.99 11.89 -2.66
N LYS A 382 -17.66 11.75 -2.73
CA LYS A 382 -16.75 12.21 -1.66
C LYS A 382 -16.47 13.71 -1.69
N TYR A 383 -16.31 14.30 -2.87
CA TYR A 383 -15.80 15.68 -3.06
C TYR A 383 -16.92 16.65 -3.47
N GLY A 384 -18.14 16.16 -3.60
CA GLY A 384 -19.32 16.90 -4.02
C GLY A 384 -19.55 16.85 -5.53
N PRO A 385 -20.76 17.25 -5.96
CA PRO A 385 -21.21 17.08 -7.33
C PRO A 385 -20.36 17.84 -8.35
N VAL A 386 -20.21 17.22 -9.52
CA VAL A 386 -19.74 17.89 -10.76
C VAL A 386 -20.91 18.31 -11.65
N ALA A 387 -22.09 17.72 -11.44
CA ALA A 387 -23.33 18.11 -12.08
C ALA A 387 -23.65 19.60 -11.86
N GLY A 388 -24.16 20.26 -12.89
CA GLY A 388 -24.53 21.67 -12.80
C GLY A 388 -23.35 22.66 -12.75
N HIS A 389 -22.12 22.21 -12.99
CA HIS A 389 -20.93 23.07 -13.03
C HIS A 389 -20.32 23.13 -14.44
N ARG A 390 -19.75 24.29 -14.81
CA ARG A 390 -18.89 24.43 -16.01
C ARG A 390 -17.44 24.02 -15.75
N ALA A 391 -16.98 24.20 -14.52
CA ALA A 391 -15.64 23.89 -14.06
C ALA A 391 -15.71 23.56 -12.56
N VAL A 392 -14.81 22.71 -12.09
CA VAL A 392 -14.67 22.38 -10.67
C VAL A 392 -13.22 22.44 -10.22
N TYR A 393 -13.00 22.98 -9.04
CA TYR A 393 -11.75 22.90 -8.31
C TYR A 393 -12.02 22.25 -6.95
N ARG A 394 -11.25 21.22 -6.60
CA ARG A 394 -11.30 20.54 -5.30
C ARG A 394 -9.88 20.34 -4.78
N HIS A 395 -9.68 20.61 -3.50
CA HIS A 395 -8.41 20.47 -2.80
C HIS A 395 -8.69 19.99 -1.37
N LEU A 396 -8.55 18.69 -1.12
CA LEU A 396 -8.97 18.08 0.15
C LEU A 396 -8.17 16.81 0.48
N LEU A 397 -8.17 16.43 1.75
CA LEU A 397 -7.56 15.20 2.25
C LEU A 397 -8.58 14.06 2.23
N ASP A 398 -8.18 12.94 1.65
CA ASP A 398 -8.97 11.73 1.54
C ASP A 398 -8.28 10.58 2.28
N PRO A 399 -8.79 10.17 3.45
CA PRO A 399 -8.20 9.11 4.24
C PRO A 399 -8.45 7.70 3.68
N THR A 400 -9.25 7.57 2.62
CA THR A 400 -9.71 6.29 2.06
C THR A 400 -9.31 6.08 0.60
N LEU A 401 -8.43 6.93 0.07
CA LEU A 401 -7.93 6.87 -1.31
C LEU A 401 -6.46 6.43 -1.34
N PRO A 402 -6.15 5.14 -1.23
CA PRO A 402 -4.78 4.64 -1.21
C PRO A 402 -4.07 4.86 -2.55
N LEU A 403 -2.82 5.34 -2.52
CA LEU A 403 -1.94 5.44 -3.70
C LEU A 403 -0.83 4.39 -3.73
N SER A 404 -0.77 3.54 -2.71
CA SER A 404 0.13 2.39 -2.66
C SER A 404 -0.55 1.16 -2.09
N GLY A 405 0.06 -0.01 -2.31
CA GLY A 405 -0.43 -1.29 -1.80
C GLY A 405 -1.50 -1.91 -2.71
N HIS A 406 -2.06 -3.05 -2.28
CA HIS A 406 -2.98 -3.85 -3.11
C HIS A 406 -4.27 -3.12 -3.48
N GLU A 407 -4.66 -2.10 -2.71
CA GLU A 407 -5.87 -1.31 -2.98
C GLU A 407 -5.60 -0.03 -3.76
N SER A 408 -4.37 0.22 -4.21
CA SER A 408 -4.00 1.46 -4.90
C SER A 408 -4.94 1.79 -6.07
N VAL A 409 -5.25 3.07 -6.20
CA VAL A 409 -5.99 3.61 -7.36
C VAL A 409 -5.08 3.97 -8.53
N VAL A 410 -3.76 3.98 -8.33
CA VAL A 410 -2.80 4.30 -9.38
C VAL A 410 -2.85 3.22 -10.46
N GLY A 411 -2.79 3.64 -11.72
CA GLY A 411 -2.95 2.81 -12.92
C GLY A 411 -4.40 2.68 -13.40
N ARG A 412 -5.39 2.91 -12.51
CA ARG A 412 -6.82 2.90 -12.87
C ARG A 412 -7.22 4.14 -13.66
N MET A 413 -8.37 4.06 -14.30
CA MET A 413 -8.93 5.14 -15.11
C MET A 413 -9.70 6.16 -14.26
N LEU A 414 -9.33 7.43 -14.35
CA LEU A 414 -10.22 8.55 -14.01
C LEU A 414 -11.20 8.78 -15.16
N LEU A 415 -12.48 8.94 -14.85
CA LEU A 415 -13.59 9.07 -15.79
C LEU A 415 -14.50 10.23 -15.37
N VAL A 416 -14.79 11.11 -16.32
CA VAL A 416 -15.94 12.03 -16.24
C VAL A 416 -17.08 11.43 -17.04
N ARG A 417 -18.21 11.18 -16.39
CA ARG A 417 -19.43 10.66 -17.01
C ARG A 417 -20.42 11.78 -17.28
N GLY A 418 -21.11 11.70 -18.41
CA GLY A 418 -22.20 12.59 -18.78
C GLY A 418 -23.53 12.18 -18.15
N SER A 419 -24.46 13.12 -18.10
CA SER A 419 -25.85 12.91 -17.65
C SER A 419 -26.62 11.86 -18.46
N ASP A 420 -26.17 11.54 -19.67
CA ASP A 420 -26.68 10.45 -20.51
C ASP A 420 -26.09 9.07 -20.13
N GLY A 421 -25.24 9.01 -19.10
CA GLY A 421 -24.54 7.83 -18.62
C GLY A 421 -23.28 7.47 -19.41
N ARG A 422 -22.92 8.23 -20.45
CA ARG A 422 -21.76 7.92 -21.30
C ARG A 422 -20.48 8.60 -20.80
N PRO A 423 -19.30 7.99 -21.03
CA PRO A 423 -18.02 8.68 -20.81
C PRO A 423 -17.88 9.96 -21.65
N LEU A 424 -17.56 11.08 -21.01
CA LEU A 424 -17.20 12.33 -21.69
C LEU A 424 -15.69 12.37 -21.98
N VAL A 425 -14.88 12.05 -20.98
CA VAL A 425 -13.42 12.03 -21.05
C VAL A 425 -12.88 11.11 -19.97
N CYS A 426 -11.73 10.49 -20.23
CA CYS A 426 -11.03 9.65 -19.28
C CYS A 426 -9.52 9.67 -19.49
N ALA A 427 -8.78 9.33 -18.44
CA ALA A 427 -7.34 9.15 -18.48
C ALA A 427 -6.90 8.16 -17.39
N ASN A 428 -5.80 7.43 -17.62
CA ASN A 428 -5.20 6.62 -16.56
C ASN A 428 -4.49 7.51 -15.54
N LEU A 429 -4.59 7.12 -14.27
CA LEU A 429 -3.81 7.67 -13.16
C LEU A 429 -2.39 7.15 -13.26
N LEU A 430 -1.48 7.91 -13.85
CA LEU A 430 -0.10 7.46 -14.03
C LEU A 430 0.78 7.92 -12.85
N PRO A 431 1.68 7.05 -12.35
CA PRO A 431 2.67 7.46 -11.38
C PRO A 431 3.62 8.48 -12.00
N VAL A 432 3.99 9.51 -11.24
CA VAL A 432 5.03 10.46 -11.65
C VAL A 432 6.39 9.86 -11.31
N SER A 433 7.25 9.79 -12.32
CA SER A 433 8.58 9.17 -12.26
C SER A 433 9.56 10.05 -13.04
N ALA A 434 10.81 10.14 -12.57
CA ALA A 434 11.84 10.93 -13.25
C ALA A 434 12.29 10.26 -14.55
N ARG A 435 12.31 8.93 -14.57
CA ARG A 435 12.56 8.11 -15.75
C ARG A 435 11.26 7.55 -16.33
N PRO A 436 11.28 7.17 -17.63
CA PRO A 436 10.15 6.49 -18.26
C PRO A 436 9.73 5.24 -17.49
N LEU A 437 8.43 5.01 -17.41
CA LEU A 437 7.88 3.81 -16.77
C LEU A 437 8.38 2.57 -17.50
N THR A 438 8.88 1.59 -16.74
CA THR A 438 9.23 0.28 -17.29
C THR A 438 7.96 -0.53 -17.50
N ARG A 439 7.82 -1.09 -18.70
CA ARG A 439 6.66 -1.89 -19.09
C ARG A 439 7.08 -3.23 -19.66
N ALA A 440 6.32 -4.27 -19.33
CA ALA A 440 6.46 -5.59 -19.89
C ALA A 440 5.10 -6.18 -20.24
N ARG A 441 5.03 -6.96 -21.31
CA ARG A 441 3.78 -7.54 -21.82
C ARG A 441 3.95 -9.01 -22.17
N ALA A 442 3.00 -9.82 -21.72
CA ALA A 442 2.78 -11.19 -22.18
C ALA A 442 1.56 -11.19 -23.10
N THR A 443 1.74 -11.61 -24.35
CA THR A 443 0.68 -11.67 -25.36
C THR A 443 0.28 -13.12 -25.61
N PHE A 444 -1.02 -13.39 -25.59
CA PHE A 444 -1.61 -14.70 -25.81
C PHE A 444 -2.33 -14.72 -27.17
N GLU A 445 -1.95 -15.66 -28.02
CA GLU A 445 -2.46 -15.80 -29.41
C GLU A 445 -3.11 -17.17 -29.68
N GLY A 446 -3.24 -18.00 -28.63
CA GLY A 446 -3.80 -19.35 -28.70
C GLY A 446 -5.29 -19.41 -28.32
N PRO A 447 -5.74 -20.50 -27.66
CA PRO A 447 -7.11 -20.60 -27.12
C PRO A 447 -7.48 -19.42 -26.21
N LEU A 448 -6.52 -18.97 -25.40
CA LEU A 448 -6.59 -17.70 -24.69
C LEU A 448 -6.03 -16.60 -25.60
N ARG A 449 -6.79 -15.53 -25.79
CA ARG A 449 -6.39 -14.35 -26.55
C ARG A 449 -6.32 -13.13 -25.64
N GLY A 450 -5.35 -12.26 -25.91
CA GLY A 450 -5.23 -10.96 -25.28
C GLY A 450 -3.85 -10.73 -24.68
N SER A 451 -3.76 -9.95 -23.61
CA SER A 451 -2.47 -9.67 -22.98
C SER A 451 -2.55 -9.39 -21.49
N VAL A 452 -1.43 -9.62 -20.82
CA VAL A 452 -1.14 -9.06 -19.49
C VAL A 452 -0.01 -8.06 -19.64
N THR A 453 -0.22 -6.82 -19.19
CA THR A 453 0.80 -5.76 -19.18
C THR A 453 1.12 -5.40 -17.73
N ILE A 454 2.40 -5.34 -17.39
CA ILE A 454 2.89 -4.89 -16.08
C ILE A 454 3.64 -3.59 -16.30
N THR A 455 3.26 -2.56 -15.56
CA THR A 455 3.87 -1.22 -15.59
C THR A 455 4.41 -0.88 -14.21
N ARG A 456 5.61 -0.31 -14.12
CA ARG A 456 6.20 0.16 -12.85
C ARG A 456 7.05 1.41 -13.08
N ALA A 457 7.13 2.28 -12.08
CA ALA A 457 8.20 3.29 -12.04
C ALA A 457 9.57 2.60 -12.03
N ASP A 458 10.61 3.28 -12.52
CA ASP A 458 11.95 2.69 -12.51
C ASP A 458 12.37 2.38 -11.07
N GLN A 459 12.91 1.19 -10.83
CA GLN A 459 13.27 0.72 -9.48
C GLN A 459 14.31 1.62 -8.81
N ALA A 460 15.16 2.32 -9.57
CA ALA A 460 16.10 3.25 -8.97
C ALA A 460 15.49 4.64 -8.70
N ASP A 461 14.29 4.95 -9.21
CA ASP A 461 13.50 6.12 -8.80
C ASP A 461 12.68 5.76 -7.56
N ASP A 462 12.07 4.57 -7.54
CA ASP A 462 11.25 4.08 -6.43
C ASP A 462 11.47 2.56 -6.17
N PRO A 463 12.44 2.20 -5.31
CA PRO A 463 12.75 0.80 -4.98
C PRO A 463 11.56 0.06 -4.36
N LEU A 464 10.68 0.78 -3.68
CA LEU A 464 9.50 0.25 -2.99
C LEU A 464 8.21 0.47 -3.78
N GLY A 465 8.31 0.99 -5.01
CA GLY A 465 7.17 1.28 -5.89
C GLY A 465 6.33 0.06 -6.22
N ASP A 466 5.06 0.30 -6.50
CA ASP A 466 4.13 -0.77 -6.87
C ASP A 466 4.17 -1.02 -8.38
N ALA A 467 3.97 -2.28 -8.75
CA ALA A 467 3.69 -2.68 -10.12
C ALA A 467 2.17 -2.65 -10.37
N TYR A 468 1.78 -2.12 -11.52
CA TYR A 468 0.40 -2.03 -11.97
C TYR A 468 0.18 -3.07 -13.07
N VAL A 469 -0.79 -3.97 -12.87
CA VAL A 469 -0.99 -5.16 -13.71
C VAL A 469 -2.35 -5.06 -14.40
N ASP A 470 -2.32 -4.90 -15.72
CA ASP A 470 -3.48 -4.79 -16.59
C ASP A 470 -3.70 -6.09 -17.36
N LEU A 471 -4.88 -6.68 -17.23
CA LEU A 471 -5.29 -7.87 -17.99
C LEU A 471 -6.40 -7.49 -18.96
N GLY A 472 -6.27 -7.93 -20.21
CA GLY A 472 -7.33 -7.91 -21.21
C GLY A 472 -7.38 -9.25 -21.91
N LEU A 473 -8.29 -10.14 -21.52
CA LEU A 473 -8.26 -11.57 -21.90
C LEU A 473 -9.63 -12.11 -22.30
N CYS A 474 -9.67 -13.05 -23.26
CA CYS A 474 -10.87 -13.80 -23.60
C CYS A 474 -10.54 -15.17 -24.21
N TRP A 475 -11.49 -16.11 -24.17
CA TRP A 475 -11.39 -17.42 -24.82
C TRP A 475 -11.87 -17.37 -26.26
N GLN A 476 -11.07 -17.88 -27.20
CA GLN A 476 -11.38 -17.97 -28.63
C GLN A 476 -11.64 -19.42 -29.09
N ASP A 477 -11.68 -20.40 -28.19
CA ASP A 477 -11.83 -21.83 -28.50
C ASP A 477 -13.29 -22.34 -28.47
N GLY A 478 -14.26 -21.43 -28.50
CA GLY A 478 -15.68 -21.76 -28.57
C GLY A 478 -16.37 -21.99 -27.22
N ARG A 479 -15.66 -22.04 -26.09
CA ARG A 479 -16.28 -22.15 -24.76
C ARG A 479 -17.04 -20.87 -24.37
N ASN A 480 -18.13 -20.95 -23.62
CA ASN A 480 -18.92 -19.75 -23.24
C ASN A 480 -18.22 -18.80 -22.24
N GLY A 481 -17.12 -19.23 -21.64
CA GLY A 481 -16.37 -18.53 -20.60
C GLY A 481 -16.05 -19.49 -19.45
N SER A 482 -15.19 -19.06 -18.53
CA SER A 482 -14.84 -19.84 -17.33
C SER A 482 -14.31 -18.94 -16.22
N ALA A 483 -14.40 -19.42 -14.98
CA ALA A 483 -14.13 -18.64 -13.77
C ALA A 483 -13.00 -19.25 -12.93
N ASP A 484 -12.53 -18.46 -11.96
CA ASP A 484 -11.59 -18.90 -10.92
C ASP A 484 -10.27 -19.45 -11.48
N HIS A 485 -9.73 -18.79 -12.51
CA HIS A 485 -8.42 -19.11 -13.05
C HIS A 485 -7.31 -18.55 -12.16
N ASN A 486 -6.53 -19.46 -11.57
CA ASN A 486 -5.26 -19.09 -10.96
C ASN A 486 -4.26 -18.69 -12.04
N TRP A 487 -3.36 -17.78 -11.71
CA TRP A 487 -2.41 -17.22 -12.66
C TRP A 487 -1.13 -16.82 -11.94
N HIS A 488 0.00 -17.21 -12.52
CA HIS A 488 1.31 -17.11 -11.85
C HIS A 488 2.42 -16.78 -12.84
N LEU A 489 3.50 -16.19 -12.34
CA LEU A 489 4.79 -16.18 -13.01
C LEU A 489 5.52 -17.50 -12.71
N HIS A 490 6.03 -18.14 -13.76
CA HIS A 490 6.77 -19.39 -13.65
C HIS A 490 8.28 -19.15 -13.79
N SER A 491 9.09 -20.10 -13.30
CA SER A 491 10.54 -19.92 -13.16
C SER A 491 11.34 -20.13 -14.44
N VAL A 492 10.80 -20.87 -15.42
CA VAL A 492 11.51 -21.18 -16.68
C VAL A 492 10.81 -20.51 -17.86
N PRO A 493 11.50 -19.64 -18.62
CA PRO A 493 10.96 -19.06 -19.86
C PRO A 493 10.53 -20.10 -20.88
N LEU A 494 9.46 -19.80 -21.62
CA LEU A 494 9.09 -20.59 -22.80
C LEU A 494 10.13 -20.41 -23.90
N ALA A 495 10.45 -21.50 -24.61
CA ALA A 495 11.20 -21.43 -25.85
C ALA A 495 10.42 -20.62 -26.90
N ALA A 496 11.13 -19.94 -27.79
CA ALA A 496 10.50 -19.15 -28.85
C ALA A 496 9.56 -20.03 -29.70
N GLY A 497 8.31 -19.58 -29.85
CA GLY A 497 7.27 -20.30 -30.61
C GLY A 497 6.65 -21.51 -29.89
N SER A 498 7.10 -21.87 -28.68
CA SER A 498 6.50 -22.97 -27.92
C SER A 498 5.20 -22.55 -27.23
N SER A 499 4.20 -23.43 -27.27
CA SER A 499 2.98 -23.35 -26.49
C SER A 499 2.94 -24.39 -25.34
N ASP A 500 4.06 -25.08 -25.08
CA ASP A 500 4.14 -26.09 -24.02
C ASP A 500 4.30 -25.43 -22.64
N CYS A 501 3.17 -25.18 -21.98
CA CYS A 501 3.17 -24.58 -20.65
C CYS A 501 3.77 -25.49 -19.56
N ALA A 502 3.92 -26.79 -19.78
CA ALA A 502 4.57 -27.69 -18.81
C ALA A 502 6.08 -27.42 -18.72
N ALA A 503 6.70 -26.95 -19.81
CA ALA A 503 8.12 -26.60 -19.85
C ALA A 503 8.52 -25.47 -18.88
N THR A 504 7.55 -24.64 -18.45
CA THR A 504 7.79 -23.48 -17.59
C THR A 504 8.14 -23.81 -16.13
N LYS A 505 8.09 -25.09 -15.73
CA LYS A 505 8.40 -25.58 -14.37
C LYS A 505 7.54 -24.91 -13.28
N GLY A 506 8.01 -24.83 -12.04
CA GLY A 506 7.23 -24.32 -10.90
C GLY A 506 7.04 -22.81 -10.94
N HIS A 507 6.34 -22.28 -9.94
CA HIS A 507 6.20 -20.84 -9.74
C HIS A 507 7.56 -20.18 -9.52
N TYR A 508 7.67 -18.90 -9.87
CA TYR A 508 8.84 -18.10 -9.59
C TYR A 508 8.92 -17.82 -8.08
N ASN A 509 9.90 -18.40 -7.39
CA ASN A 509 10.05 -18.30 -5.94
C ASN A 509 11.52 -17.99 -5.56
N PRO A 510 12.03 -16.78 -5.91
CA PRO A 510 13.41 -16.39 -5.68
C PRO A 510 13.77 -16.23 -4.19
N HIS A 511 12.76 -16.12 -3.32
CA HIS A 511 12.95 -15.94 -1.88
C HIS A 511 12.75 -17.23 -1.08
N HIS A 512 12.56 -18.37 -1.75
CA HIS A 512 12.42 -19.68 -1.11
C HIS A 512 11.32 -19.71 -0.02
N VAL A 513 10.19 -19.07 -0.30
CA VAL A 513 9.01 -19.09 0.56
C VAL A 513 8.53 -20.53 0.72
N ASP A 514 8.24 -20.94 1.96
CA ASP A 514 7.72 -22.29 2.26
C ASP A 514 6.30 -22.48 1.73
N THR A 515 6.13 -23.44 0.83
CA THR A 515 4.85 -23.82 0.20
C THR A 515 4.19 -25.04 0.87
N GLY A 516 4.61 -25.38 2.09
CA GLY A 516 4.00 -26.42 2.91
C GLY A 516 2.53 -26.17 3.28
N PRO A 517 1.93 -27.01 4.15
CA PRO A 517 0.47 -27.08 4.36
C PRO A 517 -0.25 -25.78 4.74
N ALA A 518 0.44 -24.80 5.35
CA ALA A 518 -0.19 -23.54 5.72
C ALA A 518 -0.16 -22.46 4.62
N TYR A 519 0.57 -22.69 3.53
CA TYR A 519 0.71 -21.72 2.45
C TYR A 519 -0.63 -21.18 1.96
N GLY A 520 -1.58 -22.07 1.66
CA GLY A 520 -2.89 -21.69 1.11
C GLY A 520 -3.77 -20.85 2.05
N CYS A 521 -3.48 -20.83 3.36
CA CYS A 521 -4.21 -20.02 4.34
C CYS A 521 -3.45 -18.75 4.75
N GLU A 522 -2.16 -18.64 4.39
CA GLU A 522 -1.26 -17.58 4.86
C GLU A 522 -0.86 -16.64 3.71
N CYS A 523 -0.67 -17.15 2.50
CA CYS A 523 -0.51 -16.32 1.31
C CYS A 523 -1.84 -15.62 0.99
N SER A 524 -1.82 -14.29 0.94
CA SER A 524 -3.01 -13.49 0.65
C SER A 524 -2.64 -12.07 0.21
N ALA A 525 -3.62 -11.32 -0.29
CA ALA A 525 -3.51 -9.89 -0.58
C ALA A 525 -2.96 -9.06 0.61
N ARG A 526 -3.29 -9.45 1.83
CA ARG A 526 -2.86 -8.78 3.08
C ARG A 526 -1.51 -9.27 3.58
N ALA A 527 -1.01 -10.37 3.04
CA ALA A 527 0.26 -10.99 3.39
C ALA A 527 1.07 -11.34 2.14
N PRO A 528 1.32 -10.38 1.23
CA PRO A 528 1.88 -10.70 -0.09
C PRO A 528 3.30 -11.28 -0.03
N LEU A 529 4.09 -10.93 0.99
CA LEU A 529 5.43 -11.48 1.23
C LEU A 529 5.42 -12.93 1.75
N ARG A 530 4.25 -13.47 2.08
CA ARG A 530 4.06 -14.89 2.38
C ARG A 530 3.80 -15.74 1.13
N CYS A 531 3.49 -15.10 0.01
CA CYS A 531 3.28 -15.74 -1.28
C CYS A 531 4.61 -15.95 -1.99
N GLU A 532 4.69 -16.96 -2.86
CA GLU A 532 5.77 -17.02 -3.85
C GLU A 532 5.74 -15.74 -4.69
N ALA A 533 6.92 -15.21 -5.08
CA ALA A 533 6.98 -13.96 -5.84
C ALA A 533 6.26 -14.04 -7.20
N GLY A 534 6.04 -15.26 -7.71
CA GLY A 534 5.26 -15.54 -8.90
C GLY A 534 3.79 -15.86 -8.64
N ASP A 535 3.35 -16.04 -7.40
CA ASP A 535 1.95 -16.31 -7.08
C ASP A 535 1.15 -14.99 -7.08
N LEU A 536 0.62 -14.64 -8.26
CA LEU A 536 -0.16 -13.42 -8.45
C LEU A 536 -1.62 -13.65 -8.07
N ALA A 537 -2.19 -14.84 -8.34
CA ALA A 537 -3.54 -15.18 -7.92
C ALA A 537 -3.72 -15.19 -6.39
N GLY A 538 -2.74 -15.68 -5.63
CA GLY A 538 -2.78 -15.64 -4.16
C GLY A 538 -2.79 -14.20 -3.60
N ARG A 539 -2.11 -13.26 -4.28
CA ARG A 539 -2.07 -11.84 -3.89
C ARG A 539 -3.23 -11.01 -4.40
N GLN A 540 -3.72 -11.29 -5.61
CA GLN A 540 -4.64 -10.42 -6.35
C GLN A 540 -6.02 -11.05 -6.58
N GLY A 541 -6.14 -12.36 -6.33
CA GLY A 541 -7.32 -13.15 -6.65
C GLY A 541 -7.23 -13.85 -8.01
N ALA A 542 -8.02 -14.91 -8.15
CA ALA A 542 -8.24 -15.59 -9.42
C ALA A 542 -9.11 -14.72 -10.35
N VAL A 543 -9.03 -14.98 -11.66
CA VAL A 543 -9.76 -14.21 -12.67
C VAL A 543 -10.81 -15.02 -13.40
N SER A 544 -11.87 -14.35 -13.84
CA SER A 544 -12.89 -14.93 -14.72
C SER A 544 -12.67 -14.42 -16.14
N ILE A 545 -12.74 -15.32 -17.12
CA ILE A 545 -12.40 -15.04 -18.51
C ILE A 545 -13.59 -15.44 -19.39
N PRO A 546 -14.23 -14.48 -20.09
CA PRO A 546 -15.37 -14.74 -20.94
C PRO A 546 -14.94 -15.31 -22.30
N ASN A 547 -15.91 -15.77 -23.08
CA ASN A 547 -15.71 -15.95 -24.52
C ASN A 547 -15.46 -14.60 -25.20
N CYS A 548 -14.60 -14.55 -26.23
CA CYS A 548 -14.32 -13.32 -26.98
C CYS A 548 -15.56 -12.68 -27.63
N ARG A 549 -16.61 -13.45 -27.92
CA ARG A 549 -17.92 -12.94 -28.40
C ARG A 549 -18.61 -12.02 -27.38
N ALA A 550 -18.33 -12.20 -26.09
CA ALA A 550 -18.83 -11.35 -25.00
C ALA A 550 -17.87 -10.20 -24.65
N GLY A 551 -16.74 -10.08 -25.37
CA GLY A 551 -15.71 -9.08 -25.12
C GLY A 551 -14.53 -9.62 -24.31
N LEU A 552 -13.65 -8.70 -23.88
CA LEU A 552 -12.50 -9.00 -23.04
C LEU A 552 -12.87 -8.89 -21.56
N ALA A 553 -12.45 -9.85 -20.75
CA ALA A 553 -12.28 -9.61 -19.31
C ALA A 553 -11.21 -8.54 -19.12
N ARG A 554 -11.52 -7.53 -18.31
CA ARG A 554 -10.62 -6.42 -17.99
C ARG A 554 -10.39 -6.38 -16.49
N TYR A 555 -9.14 -6.46 -16.09
CA TYR A 555 -8.73 -6.34 -14.68
C TYR A 555 -7.58 -5.35 -14.55
N HIS A 556 -7.57 -4.67 -13.40
CA HIS A 556 -6.46 -3.85 -12.98
C HIS A 556 -6.11 -4.16 -11.52
N PHE A 557 -4.84 -4.50 -11.29
CA PHE A 557 -4.29 -4.83 -9.98
C PHE A 557 -3.08 -3.96 -9.66
N SER A 558 -2.82 -3.79 -8.36
CA SER A 558 -1.58 -3.18 -7.86
C SER A 558 -0.84 -4.18 -6.98
N ASP A 559 0.46 -4.36 -7.22
CA ASP A 559 1.30 -5.31 -6.51
C ASP A 559 2.64 -4.67 -6.09
N SER A 560 2.84 -4.56 -4.78
CA SER A 560 4.06 -3.96 -4.22
C SER A 560 5.33 -4.80 -4.36
N HIS A 561 5.24 -6.06 -4.81
CA HIS A 561 6.33 -7.05 -4.73
C HIS A 561 6.75 -7.62 -6.09
N VAL A 562 6.08 -7.24 -7.19
CA VAL A 562 6.56 -7.57 -8.53
C VAL A 562 7.66 -6.60 -8.97
N ALA A 563 8.86 -7.12 -9.23
CA ALA A 563 9.98 -6.36 -9.78
C ALA A 563 10.10 -6.57 -11.30
N LEU A 564 10.31 -5.49 -12.06
CA LEU A 564 10.58 -5.57 -13.52
C LEU A 564 12.07 -5.46 -13.86
N SER A 565 12.93 -5.29 -12.85
CA SER A 565 14.37 -5.11 -12.98
C SER A 565 15.09 -5.69 -11.77
N GLY A 566 16.42 -5.69 -11.81
CA GLY A 566 17.25 -6.21 -10.74
C GLY A 566 17.25 -7.73 -10.66
N PRO A 567 17.83 -8.30 -9.58
CA PRO A 567 18.03 -9.75 -9.44
C PRO A 567 16.74 -10.57 -9.42
N THR A 568 15.63 -9.95 -9.00
CA THR A 568 14.30 -10.57 -8.93
C THR A 568 13.36 -10.13 -10.06
N GLY A 569 13.92 -9.49 -11.11
CA GLY A 569 13.15 -8.98 -12.24
C GLY A 569 12.45 -10.09 -13.03
N VAL A 570 11.17 -9.89 -13.34
CA VAL A 570 10.32 -10.93 -13.95
C VAL A 570 10.22 -10.84 -15.49
N ILE A 571 10.89 -9.86 -16.11
CA ILE A 571 10.93 -9.77 -17.58
C ILE A 571 11.63 -11.00 -18.14
N GLY A 572 11.00 -11.64 -19.14
CA GLY A 572 11.43 -12.90 -19.73
C GLY A 572 10.73 -14.13 -19.14
N LEU A 573 10.20 -14.03 -17.91
CA LEU A 573 9.45 -15.12 -17.29
C LEU A 573 8.05 -15.26 -17.90
N PRO A 574 7.48 -16.48 -17.95
CA PRO A 574 6.14 -16.69 -18.44
C PRO A 574 5.09 -16.41 -17.37
N ILE A 575 4.04 -15.69 -17.77
CA ILE A 575 2.75 -15.71 -17.07
C ILE A 575 1.98 -16.93 -17.55
N VAL A 576 1.48 -17.73 -16.61
CA VAL A 576 0.75 -18.97 -16.85
C VAL A 576 -0.63 -18.87 -16.22
N PHE A 577 -1.66 -19.19 -16.98
CA PHE A 577 -3.03 -19.37 -16.49
C PHE A 577 -3.31 -20.85 -16.29
N HIS A 578 -3.97 -21.16 -15.17
CA HIS A 578 -4.39 -22.50 -14.81
C HIS A 578 -5.86 -22.73 -15.18
N GLU A 579 -6.28 -23.98 -15.14
CA GLU A 579 -7.64 -24.41 -15.44
C GLU A 579 -8.66 -23.81 -14.47
N SER A 580 -9.92 -23.67 -14.91
CA SER A 580 -10.99 -23.03 -14.13
C SER A 580 -11.27 -23.73 -12.81
N HIS A 581 -11.88 -23.02 -11.86
CA HIS A 581 -12.23 -23.53 -10.51
C HIS A 581 -11.01 -23.96 -9.71
N PHE A 582 -9.97 -23.11 -9.72
CA PHE A 582 -8.73 -23.28 -8.96
C PHE A 582 -7.99 -24.60 -9.27
N ARG A 583 -8.24 -25.19 -10.44
CA ARG A 583 -7.64 -26.47 -10.84
C ARG A 583 -6.20 -26.28 -11.28
N MET A 584 -5.37 -27.29 -11.04
CA MET A 584 -3.92 -27.22 -11.23
C MET A 584 -3.38 -27.25 -12.68
N PRO A 585 -4.04 -27.85 -13.69
CA PRO A 585 -3.49 -27.90 -15.05
C PRO A 585 -3.25 -26.50 -15.64
N ARG A 586 -2.21 -26.36 -16.45
CA ARG A 586 -1.85 -25.10 -17.14
C ARG A 586 -2.54 -25.06 -18.50
N VAL A 587 -3.25 -23.99 -18.80
CA VAL A 587 -4.10 -23.89 -20.00
C VAL A 587 -3.59 -22.85 -21.00
N ALA A 588 -2.83 -21.85 -20.55
CA ALA A 588 -2.23 -20.85 -21.42
C ALA A 588 -0.99 -20.25 -20.75
N CYS A 589 0.00 -19.86 -21.56
CA CYS A 589 1.22 -19.26 -21.06
C CYS A 589 1.88 -18.37 -22.12
N ALA A 590 2.56 -17.32 -21.67
CA ALA A 590 3.32 -16.42 -22.54
C ALA A 590 4.43 -15.69 -21.76
N ASN A 591 5.61 -15.54 -22.36
CA ASN A 591 6.73 -14.79 -21.77
C ASN A 591 6.41 -13.29 -21.71
N LEU A 592 6.76 -12.67 -20.59
CA LEU A 592 6.80 -11.22 -20.45
C LEU A 592 7.94 -10.64 -21.29
N LYS A 593 7.62 -9.80 -22.27
CA LYS A 593 8.59 -9.08 -23.09
C LYS A 593 8.59 -7.60 -22.72
N ARG A 594 9.77 -6.98 -22.67
CA ARG A 594 9.88 -5.52 -22.46
C ARG A 594 9.21 -4.77 -23.61
N LEU A 595 8.48 -3.70 -23.29
CA LEU A 595 7.87 -2.79 -24.27
C LEU A 595 8.75 -1.59 -24.59
#